data_AF-A0A8B6XCA4-F1
#
_entry.id   AF-A0A8B6XCA4-F1
#
_cell.length_a   1.000
_cell.length_b   1.000
_cell.length_c   1.000
_cell.angle_alpha   90.00
_cell.angle_beta   90.00
_cell.angle_gamma   90.00
#
_symmetry.space_group_name_H-M   'P 1'
#
loop_
_entity.id
_entity.type
_entity.pdbx_description
1 polymer ?
#
loop_
_entity_poly.entity_id
_entity_poly.type
_entity_poly.pdbx_seq_one_letter_code
_entity_poly.pdbx_strand_id
1 'polypeptide(L)'
;MRMPMKKGAAALLLALAGAGAQAATTPLSLDYTVTELTPGSYSYTFNLVLTNASGSWASGQQWDWITFGEYNAASSPTGFGSNWTWTGTPAGTTTYTSVGGHAGPALTIGVSGALPGWAPTAVGDSLTWSGTSSVLLTQGNLHWSTVVIGSGATAANFATATQVAAVPEPTSAAFIAVGLLGLGLRSKLRRGRAATITA
;
A
#
# COMPACT_ATOMS: atom_id res chain seq x y z
N MET A 1 35.46 -44.50 -8.04
CA MET A 1 35.31 -43.61 -9.21
C MET A 1 34.02 -42.81 -9.03
N ARG A 2 34.15 -41.49 -8.82
CA ARG A 2 33.20 -40.37 -8.94
C ARG A 2 31.69 -40.61 -8.74
N MET A 3 31.14 -40.05 -7.65
CA MET A 3 29.76 -39.55 -7.61
C MET A 3 29.53 -38.50 -8.71
N PRO A 4 28.28 -38.37 -9.19
CA PRO A 4 27.67 -37.04 -9.13
C PRO A 4 26.26 -37.05 -8.53
N MET A 5 26.08 -36.15 -7.57
CA MET A 5 24.79 -35.63 -7.10
C MET A 5 24.02 -35.00 -8.27
N LYS A 6 22.70 -35.23 -8.34
CA LYS A 6 21.78 -34.29 -8.98
C LYS A 6 20.70 -33.90 -7.98
N LYS A 7 20.81 -32.65 -7.52
CA LYS A 7 19.81 -31.94 -6.72
C LYS A 7 18.58 -31.73 -7.60
N GLY A 8 17.48 -32.40 -7.30
CA GLY A 8 16.18 -32.06 -7.87
C GLY A 8 15.67 -30.81 -7.19
N ALA A 9 15.70 -29.68 -7.90
CA ALA A 9 15.08 -28.44 -7.45
C ALA A 9 13.56 -28.64 -7.47
N ALA A 10 12.92 -28.57 -6.30
CA ALA A 10 11.48 -28.46 -6.21
C ALA A 10 11.09 -27.03 -6.62
N ALA A 11 10.48 -26.88 -7.79
CA ALA A 11 9.90 -25.63 -8.24
C ALA A 11 8.64 -25.34 -7.41
N LEU A 12 8.67 -24.26 -6.62
CA LEU A 12 7.50 -23.72 -5.97
C LEU A 12 6.70 -22.96 -7.05
N LEU A 13 5.64 -23.59 -7.56
CA LEU A 13 4.65 -22.94 -8.41
C LEU A 13 3.83 -21.96 -7.57
N LEU A 14 4.07 -20.66 -7.76
CA LEU A 14 3.16 -19.61 -7.30
C LEU A 14 1.88 -19.68 -8.14
N ALA A 15 0.81 -20.23 -7.56
CA ALA A 15 -0.51 -20.16 -8.16
C ALA A 15 -1.06 -18.73 -7.99
N LEU A 16 -0.90 -17.89 -9.02
CA LEU A 16 -1.71 -16.68 -9.19
C LEU A 16 -3.12 -17.15 -9.57
N ALA A 17 -3.97 -17.38 -8.58
CA ALA A 17 -5.40 -17.59 -8.81
C ALA A 17 -6.01 -16.26 -9.25
N GLY A 18 -6.48 -16.22 -10.49
CA GLY A 18 -7.08 -15.06 -11.11
C GLY A 18 -8.31 -14.59 -10.33
N ALA A 19 -8.20 -13.41 -9.71
CA ALA A 19 -9.35 -12.60 -9.43
C ALA A 19 -9.97 -12.21 -10.78
N GLY A 20 -11.27 -12.46 -10.94
CA GLY A 20 -12.00 -12.08 -12.15
C GLY A 20 -11.73 -10.62 -12.48
N ALA A 21 -11.24 -10.36 -13.69
CA ALA A 21 -11.01 -9.02 -14.17
C ALA A 21 -12.38 -8.35 -14.36
N GLN A 22 -12.87 -7.68 -13.32
CA GLN A 22 -13.78 -6.56 -13.56
C GLN A 22 -12.97 -5.59 -14.43
N ALA A 23 -13.48 -5.26 -15.61
CA ALA A 23 -12.83 -4.28 -16.46
C ALA A 23 -12.65 -3.00 -15.65
N ALA A 24 -11.41 -2.70 -15.27
CA ALA A 24 -11.11 -1.52 -14.49
C ALA A 24 -11.59 -0.31 -15.30
N THR A 25 -12.57 0.42 -14.79
CA THR A 25 -13.11 1.62 -15.46
C THR A 25 -12.15 2.80 -15.36
N THR A 26 -11.15 2.71 -14.49
CA THR A 26 -10.11 3.71 -14.24
C THR A 26 -8.73 3.05 -14.37
N PRO A 27 -7.69 3.78 -14.80
CA PRO A 27 -6.32 3.28 -14.84
C PRO A 27 -5.66 3.20 -13.44
N LEU A 28 -6.40 3.55 -12.39
CA LEU A 28 -5.91 3.60 -11.01
C LEU A 28 -6.33 2.36 -10.20
N SER A 29 -5.49 1.95 -9.25
CA SER A 29 -5.83 0.96 -8.22
C SER A 29 -5.55 1.54 -6.85
N LEU A 30 -6.40 1.24 -5.86
CA LEU A 30 -6.15 1.56 -4.46
C LEU A 30 -5.97 0.26 -3.68
N ASP A 31 -4.77 0.09 -3.13
CA ASP A 31 -4.49 -1.01 -2.21
C ASP A 31 -4.49 -0.48 -0.77
N TYR A 32 -4.85 -1.34 0.18
CA TYR A 32 -4.75 -1.00 1.59
C TYR A 32 -4.35 -2.18 2.48
N THR A 33 -3.65 -1.86 3.57
CA THR A 33 -3.47 -2.78 4.70
C THR A 33 -4.30 -2.30 5.87
N VAL A 34 -4.72 -3.23 6.73
CA VAL A 34 -5.39 -2.91 7.98
C VAL A 34 -4.86 -3.81 9.10
N THR A 35 -4.53 -3.20 10.24
CA THR A 35 -4.05 -3.88 11.44
C THR A 35 -4.84 -3.40 12.65
N GLU A 36 -5.35 -4.31 13.47
CA GLU A 36 -5.96 -3.95 14.74
C GLU A 36 -4.87 -3.47 15.72
N LEU A 37 -5.04 -2.27 16.28
CA LEU A 37 -4.15 -1.70 17.29
C LEU A 37 -4.59 -2.13 18.70
N THR A 38 -5.89 -2.01 18.95
CA THR A 38 -6.60 -2.41 20.17
C THR A 38 -8.01 -2.84 19.78
N PRO A 39 -8.77 -3.55 20.62
CA PRO A 39 -10.15 -3.90 20.34
C PRO A 39 -10.97 -2.70 19.84
N GLY A 40 -11.44 -2.77 18.59
CA GLY A 40 -12.22 -1.69 17.96
C GLY A 40 -11.43 -0.46 17.51
N SER A 41 -10.11 -0.57 17.32
CA SER A 41 -9.26 0.48 16.73
C SER A 41 -8.32 -0.14 15.71
N TYR A 42 -8.33 0.39 14.50
CA TYR A 42 -7.62 -0.17 13.36
C TYR A 42 -6.74 0.89 12.70
N SER A 43 -5.52 0.51 12.37
CA SER A 43 -4.58 1.30 11.58
C SER A 43 -4.68 0.88 10.11
N TYR A 44 -4.78 1.86 9.23
CA TYR A 44 -4.84 1.68 7.78
C TYR A 44 -3.68 2.38 7.10
N THR A 45 -3.10 1.71 6.10
CA THR A 45 -2.17 2.32 5.14
C THR A 45 -2.73 2.10 3.75
N PHE A 46 -2.76 3.16 2.96
CA PHE A 46 -3.29 3.19 1.61
C PHE A 46 -2.19 3.46 0.60
N ASN A 47 -2.30 2.85 -0.57
CA ASN A 47 -1.40 3.07 -1.71
C ASN A 47 -2.23 3.16 -2.99
N LEU A 48 -2.41 4.38 -3.51
CA LEU A 48 -3.02 4.62 -4.81
C LEU A 48 -1.96 4.53 -5.88
N VAL A 49 -2.14 3.68 -6.88
CA VAL A 49 -1.14 3.41 -7.92
C VAL A 49 -1.74 3.60 -9.30
N LEU A 50 -1.00 4.23 -10.21
CA LEU A 50 -1.30 4.17 -11.64
C LEU A 50 -0.90 2.78 -12.17
N THR A 51 -1.86 1.89 -12.35
CA THR A 51 -1.61 0.55 -12.91
C THR A 51 -1.82 0.51 -14.42
N ASN A 52 -2.67 1.39 -14.93
CA ASN A 52 -3.14 1.43 -16.31
C ASN A 52 -3.69 0.08 -16.81
N ALA A 53 -4.31 -0.72 -15.93
CA ALA A 53 -4.92 -1.99 -16.31
C ALA A 53 -6.07 -1.83 -17.32
N SER A 54 -6.71 -0.65 -17.34
CA SER A 54 -7.73 -0.26 -18.31
C SER A 54 -7.18 0.12 -19.68
N GLY A 55 -5.87 0.39 -19.79
CA GLY A 55 -5.24 0.95 -21.00
C GLY A 55 -5.68 2.38 -21.34
N SER A 56 -6.40 3.07 -20.45
CA SER A 56 -6.99 4.40 -20.72
C SER A 56 -6.14 5.58 -20.26
N TRP A 57 -4.99 5.33 -19.63
CA TRP A 57 -4.10 6.40 -19.18
C TRP A 57 -3.36 7.07 -20.34
N ALA A 58 -3.32 8.41 -20.28
CA ALA A 58 -2.43 9.24 -21.08
C ALA A 58 -1.70 10.24 -20.18
N SER A 59 -0.45 10.56 -20.54
CA SER A 59 0.34 11.54 -19.78
C SER A 59 -0.37 12.89 -19.67
N GLY A 60 -0.28 13.52 -18.49
CA GLY A 60 -0.95 14.79 -18.18
C GLY A 60 -2.36 14.65 -17.62
N GLN A 61 -2.95 13.45 -17.62
CA GLN A 61 -4.17 13.12 -16.89
C GLN A 61 -3.98 13.34 -15.39
N GLN A 62 -5.02 13.85 -14.74
CA GLN A 62 -4.98 14.28 -13.35
C GLN A 62 -6.17 13.78 -12.57
N TRP A 63 -5.93 13.46 -11.30
CA TRP A 63 -6.95 13.08 -10.33
C TRP A 63 -6.81 13.87 -9.05
N ASP A 64 -7.91 14.39 -8.55
CA ASP A 64 -7.95 15.12 -7.30
C ASP A 64 -9.21 14.75 -6.50
N TRP A 65 -9.25 15.18 -5.25
CA TRP A 65 -10.33 14.91 -4.31
C TRP A 65 -10.57 13.40 -4.21
N ILE A 66 -9.53 12.70 -3.82
CA ILE A 66 -9.51 11.25 -3.63
C ILE A 66 -10.25 10.97 -2.32
N THR A 67 -11.48 10.48 -2.42
CA THR A 67 -12.31 10.12 -1.27
C THR A 67 -12.23 8.60 -1.06
N PHE A 68 -12.16 8.14 0.18
CA PHE A 68 -11.98 6.72 0.50
C PHE A 68 -12.73 6.31 1.77
N GLY A 69 -12.98 5.01 1.91
CA GLY A 69 -13.91 4.52 2.94
C GLY A 69 -15.27 5.18 2.77
N GLU A 70 -15.70 5.35 1.52
CA GLU A 70 -16.88 6.13 1.18
C GLU A 70 -18.16 5.47 1.67
N TYR A 71 -19.10 6.29 2.12
CA TYR A 71 -20.46 5.89 2.42
C TYR A 71 -21.44 6.51 1.41
N ASN A 72 -22.23 5.65 0.77
CA ASN A 72 -23.39 5.97 -0.04
C ASN A 72 -24.43 4.86 0.13
N ALA A 73 -25.63 5.18 0.62
CA ALA A 73 -26.66 4.19 0.91
C ALA A 73 -27.05 3.30 -0.30
N ALA A 74 -26.88 3.77 -1.54
CA ALA A 74 -27.20 3.04 -2.75
C ALA A 74 -26.03 2.18 -3.29
N SER A 75 -24.79 2.63 -3.10
CA SER A 75 -23.61 2.07 -3.80
C SER A 75 -22.47 1.62 -2.88
N SER A 76 -22.40 2.16 -1.66
CA SER A 76 -21.40 1.82 -0.64
C SER A 76 -22.02 1.97 0.76
N PRO A 77 -22.82 1.01 1.23
CA PRO A 77 -23.57 1.14 2.48
C PRO A 77 -22.68 1.13 3.74
N THR A 78 -21.37 0.90 3.57
CA THR A 78 -20.38 0.83 4.64
C THR A 78 -19.23 1.78 4.32
N GLY A 79 -18.78 2.56 5.30
CA GLY A 79 -17.67 3.48 5.15
C GLY A 79 -17.17 4.00 6.50
N PHE A 80 -16.12 4.84 6.47
CA PHE A 80 -15.60 5.46 7.68
C PHE A 80 -16.53 6.55 8.23
N GLY A 81 -17.29 7.23 7.36
CA GLY A 81 -18.09 8.38 7.78
C GLY A 81 -17.22 9.46 8.44
N SER A 82 -17.58 9.89 9.65
CA SER A 82 -16.75 10.79 10.47
C SER A 82 -15.67 10.07 11.29
N ASN A 83 -15.60 8.74 11.22
CA ASN A 83 -14.73 7.90 12.04
C ASN A 83 -13.37 7.68 11.36
N TRP A 84 -12.59 8.75 11.24
CA TRP A 84 -11.27 8.71 10.64
C TRP A 84 -10.33 9.71 11.30
N THR A 85 -9.09 9.30 11.55
CA THR A 85 -8.02 10.18 12.06
C THR A 85 -6.76 9.98 11.22
N TRP A 86 -6.22 11.05 10.66
CA TRP A 86 -5.01 11.00 9.83
C TRP A 86 -3.77 10.74 10.67
N THR A 87 -2.88 9.86 10.19
CA THR A 87 -1.55 9.63 10.77
C THR A 87 -0.41 9.94 9.80
N GLY A 88 -0.69 10.00 8.50
CA GLY A 88 0.28 10.37 7.48
C GLY A 88 -0.39 10.72 6.15
N THR A 89 0.14 11.73 5.46
CA THR A 89 -0.37 12.20 4.17
C THR A 89 0.78 12.48 3.21
N PRO A 90 0.57 12.40 1.89
CA PRO A 90 1.56 12.86 0.92
C PRO A 90 1.88 14.35 1.11
N ALA A 91 3.07 14.76 0.72
CA ALA A 91 3.43 16.17 0.73
C ALA A 91 2.55 16.95 -0.25
N GLY A 92 2.13 18.16 0.14
CA GLY A 92 1.30 19.02 -0.72
C GLY A 92 -0.18 18.66 -0.76
N THR A 93 -0.66 17.71 0.07
CA THR A 93 -2.09 17.42 0.20
C THR A 93 -2.72 18.15 1.38
N THR A 94 -3.98 18.54 1.21
CA THR A 94 -4.90 18.91 2.29
C THR A 94 -5.90 17.78 2.50
N THR A 95 -6.37 17.62 3.74
CA THR A 95 -7.32 16.58 4.12
C THR A 95 -8.68 17.19 4.44
N TYR A 96 -9.76 16.52 4.00
CA TYR A 96 -11.13 16.93 4.27
C TYR A 96 -12.00 15.73 4.66
N THR A 97 -13.20 16.04 5.19
CA THR A 97 -14.31 15.08 5.20
C THR A 97 -15.27 15.52 4.10
N SER A 98 -15.32 14.73 3.03
CA SER A 98 -16.27 14.91 1.94
C SER A 98 -17.67 14.51 2.40
N VAL A 99 -18.68 15.18 1.87
CA VAL A 99 -20.10 14.97 2.18
C VAL A 99 -20.92 14.87 0.88
N GLY A 100 -22.17 14.40 0.99
CA GLY A 100 -23.07 14.27 -0.16
C GLY A 100 -22.89 12.96 -0.91
N GLY A 101 -22.80 13.01 -2.24
CA GLY A 101 -22.76 11.83 -3.09
C GLY A 101 -21.56 10.91 -2.86
N HIS A 102 -20.42 11.45 -2.42
CA HIS A 102 -19.17 10.76 -2.10
C HIS A 102 -18.72 11.15 -0.68
N ALA A 103 -19.34 10.55 0.34
CA ALA A 103 -19.11 10.95 1.74
C ALA A 103 -18.01 10.11 2.39
N GLY A 104 -17.00 10.75 2.99
CA GLY A 104 -15.89 10.07 3.66
C GLY A 104 -14.62 10.94 3.73
N PRO A 105 -13.55 10.43 4.35
CA PRO A 105 -12.23 11.06 4.31
C PRO A 105 -11.76 11.32 2.87
N ALA A 106 -11.17 12.49 2.63
CA ALA A 106 -10.67 12.89 1.33
C ALA A 106 -9.28 13.51 1.38
N LEU A 107 -8.41 13.13 0.43
CA LEU A 107 -7.18 13.84 0.08
C LEU A 107 -7.45 14.77 -1.09
N THR A 108 -7.08 16.03 -0.95
CA THR A 108 -7.06 17.01 -2.04
C THR A 108 -5.64 17.50 -2.25
N ILE A 109 -5.18 17.56 -3.48
CA ILE A 109 -3.83 17.97 -3.87
C ILE A 109 -3.85 19.38 -4.45
N GLY A 110 -4.94 19.76 -5.13
CA GLY A 110 -4.97 21.01 -5.88
C GLY A 110 -6.36 21.63 -5.94
N VAL A 111 -6.74 22.30 -4.85
CA VAL A 111 -8.01 23.04 -4.81
C VAL A 111 -7.89 24.36 -5.58
N SER A 112 -8.05 24.29 -6.90
CA SER A 112 -8.48 25.33 -7.87
C SER A 112 -7.80 25.10 -9.24
N GLY A 113 -8.29 25.77 -10.29
CA GLY A 113 -7.73 25.69 -11.64
C GLY A 113 -6.24 26.08 -11.79
N ALA A 114 -5.56 26.49 -10.71
CA ALA A 114 -4.12 26.78 -10.67
C ALA A 114 -3.27 25.66 -10.02
N LEU A 115 -3.89 24.69 -9.34
CA LEU A 115 -3.19 23.57 -8.73
C LEU A 115 -3.69 22.27 -9.39
N PRO A 116 -2.92 21.68 -10.31
CA PRO A 116 -3.31 20.42 -10.92
C PRO A 116 -3.41 19.33 -9.84
N GLY A 117 -4.34 18.39 -10.02
CA GLY A 117 -4.43 17.20 -9.20
C GLY A 117 -3.17 16.34 -9.29
N TRP A 118 -3.20 15.15 -8.70
CA TRP A 118 -2.14 14.17 -8.92
C TRP A 118 -2.00 13.84 -10.41
N ALA A 119 -0.84 14.15 -10.99
CA ALA A 119 -0.48 13.81 -12.35
C ALA A 119 0.66 12.77 -12.32
N PRO A 120 0.35 11.46 -12.29
CA PRO A 120 1.39 10.44 -12.43
C PRO A 120 2.09 10.59 -13.78
N THR A 121 3.40 10.39 -13.78
CA THR A 121 4.30 10.51 -14.93
C THR A 121 4.57 9.17 -15.60
N ALA A 122 4.41 8.06 -14.87
CA ALA A 122 4.57 6.70 -15.39
C ALA A 122 3.69 5.69 -14.64
N VAL A 123 3.38 4.57 -15.31
CA VAL A 123 2.76 3.40 -14.67
C VAL A 123 3.66 2.93 -13.51
N GLY A 124 3.06 2.74 -12.34
CA GLY A 124 3.76 2.44 -11.09
C GLY A 124 3.92 3.63 -10.15
N ASP A 125 3.73 4.87 -10.64
CA ASP A 125 3.69 6.04 -9.75
C ASP A 125 2.56 5.89 -8.74
N SER A 126 2.81 6.36 -7.50
CA SER A 126 1.86 6.18 -6.40
C SER A 126 1.77 7.35 -5.43
N LEU A 127 0.66 7.35 -4.67
CA LEU A 127 0.44 8.17 -3.49
C LEU A 127 0.15 7.27 -2.29
N THR A 128 0.81 7.53 -1.16
CA THR A 128 0.63 6.77 0.08
C THR A 128 0.12 7.68 1.20
N TRP A 129 -0.87 7.20 1.95
CA TRP A 129 -1.35 7.86 3.16
C TRP A 129 -1.76 6.83 4.21
N SER A 130 -1.97 7.30 5.44
CA SER A 130 -2.37 6.44 6.55
C SER A 130 -3.24 7.17 7.56
N GLY A 131 -3.96 6.37 8.35
CA GLY A 131 -4.76 6.84 9.46
C GLY A 131 -5.38 5.71 10.25
N THR A 132 -6.23 6.08 11.20
CA THR A 132 -6.93 5.15 12.07
C THR A 132 -8.44 5.34 12.00
N SER A 133 -9.16 4.25 12.26
CA SER A 133 -10.61 4.23 12.38
C SER A 133 -11.02 3.17 13.40
N SER A 134 -12.16 3.36 14.07
CA SER A 134 -12.83 2.32 14.85
C SER A 134 -13.70 1.39 13.98
N VAL A 135 -13.81 1.68 12.68
CA VAL A 135 -14.55 0.85 11.72
C VAL A 135 -13.57 -0.09 11.02
N LEU A 136 -13.92 -1.39 11.01
CA LEU A 136 -13.22 -2.39 10.21
C LEU A 136 -13.86 -2.52 8.82
N LEU A 137 -13.14 -2.13 7.77
CA LEU A 137 -13.53 -2.37 6.39
C LEU A 137 -12.68 -3.52 5.83
N THR A 138 -13.25 -4.72 5.81
CA THR A 138 -12.63 -5.90 5.18
C THR A 138 -12.68 -5.83 3.66
N GLN A 139 -11.91 -6.69 2.99
CA GLN A 139 -11.92 -6.84 1.52
C GLN A 139 -13.34 -6.78 0.96
N GLY A 140 -13.54 -5.93 -0.05
CA GLY A 140 -14.84 -5.73 -0.70
C GLY A 140 -15.70 -4.61 -0.09
N ASN A 141 -15.38 -4.13 1.12
CA ASN A 141 -16.20 -3.12 1.81
C ASN A 141 -15.60 -1.70 1.78
N LEU A 142 -14.34 -1.55 1.33
CA LEU A 142 -13.70 -0.25 1.20
C LEU A 142 -13.87 0.28 -0.23
N HIS A 143 -14.70 1.31 -0.37
CA HIS A 143 -14.91 2.01 -1.63
C HIS A 143 -14.21 3.36 -1.65
N TRP A 144 -13.82 3.80 -2.84
CA TRP A 144 -13.12 5.04 -3.08
C TRP A 144 -13.43 5.63 -4.46
N SER A 145 -13.19 6.92 -4.61
CA SER A 145 -13.49 7.70 -5.81
C SER A 145 -12.49 8.83 -5.98
N THR A 146 -12.38 9.32 -7.21
CA THR A 146 -11.67 10.56 -7.55
C THR A 146 -12.71 11.53 -8.08
N VAL A 147 -13.11 12.50 -7.27
CA VAL A 147 -14.28 13.35 -7.58
C VAL A 147 -13.94 14.40 -8.63
N VAL A 148 -12.67 14.85 -8.67
CA VAL A 148 -12.19 15.85 -9.61
C VAL A 148 -11.18 15.20 -10.56
N ILE A 149 -11.35 15.44 -11.85
CA ILE A 149 -10.49 14.90 -12.91
C ILE A 149 -10.07 16.01 -13.88
N GLY A 150 -8.86 15.88 -14.42
CA GLY A 150 -8.30 16.82 -15.41
C GLY A 150 -7.79 16.11 -16.65
N SER A 151 -7.64 16.88 -17.74
CA SER A 151 -6.98 16.44 -18.98
C SER A 151 -7.53 15.13 -19.58
N GLY A 152 -8.86 14.92 -19.51
CA GLY A 152 -9.51 13.74 -20.09
C GLY A 152 -9.32 12.44 -19.29
N ALA A 153 -8.92 12.53 -18.02
CA ALA A 153 -8.88 11.38 -17.13
C ALA A 153 -10.27 10.76 -16.91
N THR A 154 -10.32 9.48 -16.53
CA THR A 154 -11.56 8.82 -16.09
C THR A 154 -11.59 8.76 -14.57
N ALA A 155 -12.71 9.18 -13.97
CA ALA A 155 -12.89 9.14 -12.53
C ALA A 155 -13.07 7.70 -12.04
N ALA A 156 -12.43 7.36 -10.92
CA ALA A 156 -12.88 6.26 -10.08
C ALA A 156 -14.21 6.68 -9.41
N ASN A 157 -15.22 5.81 -9.45
CA ASN A 157 -16.53 6.07 -8.86
C ASN A 157 -16.97 4.83 -8.09
N PHE A 158 -16.91 4.89 -6.76
CA PHE A 158 -17.15 3.74 -5.88
C PHE A 158 -16.34 2.50 -6.29
N ALA A 159 -15.09 2.71 -6.72
CA ALA A 159 -14.19 1.62 -6.99
C ALA A 159 -13.90 0.88 -5.68
N THR A 160 -13.88 -0.45 -5.71
CA THR A 160 -13.51 -1.26 -4.55
C THR A 160 -11.99 -1.28 -4.41
N ALA A 161 -11.47 -0.96 -3.22
CA ALA A 161 -10.06 -1.09 -2.92
C ALA A 161 -9.67 -2.54 -2.62
N THR A 162 -8.40 -2.87 -2.84
CA THR A 162 -7.86 -4.20 -2.59
C THR A 162 -7.15 -4.23 -1.25
N GLN A 163 -7.66 -5.03 -0.31
CA GLN A 163 -6.96 -5.36 0.92
C GLN A 163 -5.79 -6.28 0.58
N VAL A 164 -4.58 -5.79 0.82
CA VAL A 164 -3.36 -6.57 0.69
C VAL A 164 -2.90 -7.02 2.08
N ALA A 165 -2.32 -8.22 2.14
CA ALA A 165 -1.69 -8.66 3.38
C ALA A 165 -0.58 -7.67 3.74
N ALA A 166 -0.54 -7.24 5.01
CA ALA A 166 0.60 -6.50 5.51
C ALA A 166 1.83 -7.39 5.31
N VAL A 167 2.73 -7.01 4.39
CA VAL A 167 4.00 -7.71 4.22
C VAL A 167 4.78 -7.48 5.52
N PRO A 168 5.04 -8.51 6.34
CA PRO A 168 5.93 -8.34 7.47
C PRO A 168 7.25 -7.88 6.89
N GLU A 169 7.76 -6.71 7.32
CA GLU A 169 9.06 -6.25 6.83
C GLU A 169 10.05 -7.41 6.92
N PRO A 170 10.73 -7.79 5.82
CA PRO A 170 11.70 -8.85 5.88
C PRO A 170 12.71 -8.41 6.91
N THR A 171 12.82 -9.21 7.98
CA THR A 171 13.71 -9.17 9.14
C THR A 171 15.15 -8.69 8.87
N SER A 172 15.29 -7.47 8.36
CA SER A 172 16.57 -6.81 8.10
C SER A 172 17.24 -6.52 9.44
N ALA A 173 16.45 -6.35 10.51
CA ALA A 173 16.90 -6.37 11.89
C ALA A 173 17.53 -7.72 12.32
N ALA A 174 17.03 -8.87 11.84
CA ALA A 174 17.62 -10.17 12.17
C ALA A 174 18.98 -10.36 11.47
N PHE A 175 19.16 -9.87 10.25
CA PHE A 175 20.46 -9.93 9.57
C PHE A 175 21.50 -9.00 10.20
N ILE A 176 21.11 -7.83 10.74
CA ILE A 176 22.01 -6.95 11.49
C ILE A 176 22.40 -7.60 12.84
N ALA A 177 21.47 -8.25 13.54
CA ALA A 177 21.75 -8.92 14.82
C ALA A 177 22.67 -10.14 14.65
N VAL A 178 22.48 -10.95 13.60
CA VAL A 178 23.36 -12.09 13.27
C VAL A 178 24.74 -11.61 12.81
N GLY A 179 24.82 -10.49 12.07
CA GLY A 179 26.08 -9.87 11.66
C GLY A 179 26.95 -9.39 12.83
N LEU A 180 26.33 -8.80 13.87
CA LEU A 180 27.03 -8.32 15.06
C LEU A 180 27.49 -9.47 15.98
N LEU A 181 26.69 -10.54 16.11
CA LEU A 181 27.09 -11.74 16.87
C LEU A 181 28.23 -12.53 16.19
N GLY A 182 28.26 -12.58 14.86
CA GLY A 182 29.32 -13.26 14.09
C GLY A 182 30.70 -12.60 14.21
N LEU A 183 30.76 -11.27 14.40
CA LEU A 183 32.01 -10.53 14.61
C LEU A 183 32.54 -10.66 16.05
N GLY A 184 31.68 -10.84 17.04
CA GLY A 184 32.07 -11.05 18.44
C GLY A 184 32.72 -12.42 18.72
N LEU A 185 32.32 -13.47 18.00
CA LEU A 185 32.87 -14.82 18.17
C LEU A 185 34.24 -15.02 17.49
N ARG A 186 34.56 -14.26 16.44
CA ARG A 186 35.87 -14.35 15.76
C ARG A 186 37.02 -13.73 16.55
N SER A 187 36.77 -12.74 17.41
CA SER A 187 37.82 -12.08 18.20
C SER A 187 38.27 -12.91 19.41
N LYS A 188 37.38 -13.71 20.02
CA LYS A 188 37.72 -14.57 21.17
C LYS A 188 38.54 -15.81 20.79
N LEU A 189 38.32 -16.39 19.61
CA LEU A 189 39.07 -17.57 19.16
C LEU A 189 40.54 -17.27 18.80
N ARG A 190 40.89 -16.01 18.49
CA ARG A 190 42.25 -15.64 18.09
C ARG A 190 43.19 -15.36 19.28
N ARG A 191 42.65 -15.06 20.48
CA ARG A 191 43.46 -14.86 21.70
C ARG A 191 43.82 -16.15 22.43
N GLY A 192 43.13 -17.27 22.18
CA GLY A 192 43.43 -18.57 22.80
C GLY A 192 44.66 -19.28 22.24
N ARG A 193 45.22 -18.85 21.10
CA ARG A 193 46.35 -19.52 20.43
C ARG A 193 47.73 -18.89 20.70
N ALA A 194 47.81 -17.82 21.48
CA ALA A 194 49.09 -17.16 21.79
C ALA A 194 49.73 -17.58 23.12
N ALA A 195 49.12 -18.51 23.86
CA ALA A 195 49.59 -18.93 25.18
C ALA A 195 49.90 -20.43 25.24
N THR A 196 50.74 -20.96 24.35
CA THR A 196 51.52 -22.20 24.58
C THR A 196 52.62 -22.31 23.51
N ILE A 197 53.74 -21.61 23.69
CA ILE A 197 55.06 -22.07 23.22
C ILE A 197 56.07 -21.63 24.29
N THR A 198 56.30 -22.52 25.25
CA THR A 198 57.48 -22.51 26.13
C THR A 198 58.06 -23.92 26.07
N ALA A 199 59.21 -24.04 25.43
CA ALA A 199 60.31 -24.98 25.72
C ALA A 199 61.45 -24.65 24.75
#